data_AF-A0A530QQP2-F1
#
_entry.id   AF-A0A530QQP2-F1
#
_cell.length_a   1.000
_cell.length_b   1.000
_cell.length_c   1.000
_cell.angle_alpha   90.00
_cell.angle_beta   90.00
_cell.angle_gamma   90.00
#
_symmetry.space_group_name_H-M   'P 1'
#
loop_
_entity.id
_entity.type
_entity.pdbx_description
1 polymer ?
#
loop_
_entity_poly.entity_id
_entity_poly.type
_entity_poly.pdbx_seq_one_letter_code
_entity_poly.pdbx_strand_id
1 'polypeptide(L)' 'MILPGFYGKMPATGDFVTRRLPGDFVRAWDRWLAQHIVPLIGSEAWPRSTALRFLAGPAAFGASAGIILQSA' A
#
# COMPACT_ATOMS: atom_id res chain seq x y z
N MET A 1 10.33 6.45 18.05
CA MET A 1 8.99 5.88 17.85
C MET A 1 8.69 5.90 16.35
N ILE A 2 8.44 4.74 15.73
CA ILE A 2 8.09 4.69 14.30
C ILE A 2 6.62 5.10 14.21
N LEU A 3 6.34 6.29 13.68
CA LEU A 3 4.97 6.73 13.48
C LEU A 3 4.39 6.04 12.24
N PRO A 4 3.15 5.53 12.28
CA PRO A 4 2.52 4.95 11.11
C PRO A 4 2.33 6.03 10.02
N GLY A 5 2.64 5.65 8.78
CA GLY A 5 2.43 6.44 7.58
C GLY A 5 1.39 5.81 6.66
N PHE A 6 1.09 6.49 5.55
CA PHE A 6 0.21 5.96 4.51
C PHE A 6 0.69 6.41 3.12
N TYR A 7 0.36 5.58 2.13
CA TYR A 7 0.57 5.84 0.71
C TYR A 7 -0.61 5.26 -0.10
N GLY A 8 -1.09 6.00 -1.09
CA GLY A 8 -2.11 5.51 -2.03
C GLY A 8 -3.05 6.60 -2.49
N LYS A 9 -4.12 6.21 -3.19
CA LYS A 9 -5.23 7.12 -3.52
C LYS A 9 -6.18 7.23 -2.34
N MET A 10 -6.72 8.43 -2.15
CA MET A 10 -7.79 8.68 -1.19
C MET A 10 -8.99 9.26 -1.95
N PRO A 11 -10.24 8.89 -1.61
CA PRO A 11 -11.41 9.37 -2.35
C PRO A 11 -11.56 10.89 -2.36
N ALA A 12 -11.00 11.58 -1.35
CA ALA A 12 -11.03 13.03 -1.21
C ALA A 12 -9.86 13.75 -1.92
N THR A 13 -8.97 13.03 -2.62
CA THR A 13 -7.77 13.60 -3.25
C THR A 13 -7.63 13.09 -4.68
N GLY A 14 -7.40 13.98 -5.64
CA GLY A 14 -7.34 13.62 -7.06
C GLY A 14 -6.07 12.87 -7.49
N ASP A 15 -5.09 12.73 -6.60
CA ASP A 15 -3.79 12.11 -6.87
C ASP A 15 -3.33 11.25 -5.68
N PHE A 16 -2.23 10.53 -5.86
CA PHE A 16 -1.56 9.77 -4.82
C PHE A 16 -1.08 10.68 -3.68
N VAL A 17 -1.38 10.27 -2.46
CA VAL A 17 -0.93 10.94 -1.24
C VAL A 17 0.09 10.08 -0.51
N THR A 18 1.08 10.73 0.08
CA THR A 18 2.04 10.10 0.98
C THR A 18 2.19 10.93 2.26
N ARG A 19 2.28 10.25 3.39
CA ARG A 19 2.54 10.90 4.67
C ARG A 19 3.34 9.99 5.59
N ARG A 20 4.41 10.53 6.19
CA ARG A 20 5.26 9.85 7.18
C ARG A 20 5.87 8.53 6.68
N LEU A 21 6.10 8.41 5.37
CA LEU A 21 6.84 7.30 4.78
C LEU A 21 8.09 7.83 4.07
N PRO A 22 9.26 7.16 4.22
CA PRO A 22 10.46 7.52 3.47
C PRO A 22 10.23 7.42 1.97
N GLY A 23 10.80 8.35 1.19
CA GLY A 23 10.63 8.35 -0.28
C GLY A 23 11.11 7.06 -0.95
N ASP A 24 12.19 6.47 -0.46
CA ASP A 24 12.76 5.24 -1.00
C ASP A 24 11.83 4.04 -0.79
N PHE A 25 11.19 3.98 0.39
CA PHE A 25 10.14 3.00 0.67
C PHE A 25 8.97 3.17 -0.31
N VAL A 26 8.49 4.40 -0.48
CA VAL A 26 7.35 4.71 -1.37
C VAL A 26 7.63 4.27 -2.81
N ARG A 27 8.83 4.53 -3.34
CA ARG A 27 9.17 4.16 -4.73
C ARG A 27 9.17 2.65 -4.95
N ALA A 28 9.76 1.87 -4.04
CA ALA A 28 9.77 0.41 -4.15
C ALA A 28 8.36 -0.18 -3.95
N TRP A 29 7.62 0.38 -3.00
CA TRP A 29 6.26 -0.04 -2.66
C TRP A 29 5.26 0.24 -3.79
N ASP A 30 5.29 1.44 -4.38
CA ASP A 30 4.42 1.81 -5.50
C ASP A 30 4.58 0.86 -6.69
N ARG A 31 5.83 0.60 -7.09
CA ARG A 31 6.12 -0.34 -8.17
C ARG A 31 5.57 -1.74 -7.88
N TRP A 32 5.74 -2.22 -6.65
CA TRP A 32 5.24 -3.54 -6.26
C TRP A 32 3.71 -3.59 -6.24
N LEU A 33 3.04 -2.56 -5.70
CA LEU A 33 1.59 -2.42 -5.73
C LEU A 33 1.05 -2.44 -7.16
N ALA A 34 1.65 -1.66 -8.06
CA ALA A 34 1.25 -1.58 -9.46
C ALA A 34 1.35 -2.94 -10.18
N GLN A 35 2.36 -3.73 -9.85
CA GLN A 35 2.61 -5.03 -10.49
C GLN A 35 1.74 -6.17 -9.95
N HIS A 36 1.43 -6.15 -8.64
CA HIS A 36 0.86 -7.34 -7.98
C HIS A 36 -0.48 -7.11 -7.28
N ILE A 37 -0.77 -5.88 -6.84
CA ILE A 37 -2.00 -5.57 -6.10
C ILE A 37 -3.04 -4.90 -7.01
N VAL A 38 -2.62 -3.94 -7.84
CA VAL A 38 -3.52 -3.25 -8.76
C VAL A 38 -4.30 -4.22 -9.68
N PRO A 39 -3.69 -5.28 -10.25
CA PRO A 39 -4.43 -6.25 -11.07
C PRO A 39 -5.52 -7.02 -10.32
N LEU A 40 -5.47 -7.05 -8.98
CA LEU A 40 -6.45 -7.74 -8.14
C LEU A 40 -7.64 -6.83 -7.78
N ILE A 41 -7.53 -5.52 -7.98
CA ILE A 41 -8.60 -4.56 -7.67
C ILE A 41 -9.79 -4.84 -8.58
N GLY A 42 -10.97 -5.05 -7.99
CA GLY A 42 -12.18 -5.38 -8.74
C GLY A 42 -12.27 -6.84 -9.19
N SER A 43 -11.28 -7.67 -8.84
CA SER A 43 -11.37 -9.13 -9.04
C SER A 43 -12.19 -9.79 -7.93
N GLU A 44 -12.90 -10.87 -8.25
CA GLU A 44 -13.63 -11.70 -7.27
C GLU A 44 -12.71 -12.29 -6.19
N ALA A 45 -11.42 -12.48 -6.50
CA ALA A 45 -10.42 -13.01 -5.58
C ALA A 45 -10.07 -12.06 -4.41
N TRP A 46 -10.32 -10.76 -4.57
CA TRP A 46 -10.11 -9.76 -3.52
C TRP A 46 -11.34 -8.85 -3.38
N PRO A 47 -12.33 -9.24 -2.56
CA PRO A 47 -13.51 -8.43 -2.32
C PRO A 47 -13.16 -7.10 -1.65
N ARG A 48 -13.89 -6.03 -2.00
CA ARG A 48 -13.65 -4.66 -1.49
C ARG A 48 -13.76 -4.52 0.03
N SER A 49 -14.52 -5.41 0.68
CA SER A 49 -14.65 -5.48 2.14
C SER A 49 -13.44 -6.09 2.85
N THR A 50 -12.50 -6.70 2.10
CA THR A 50 -11.38 -7.46 2.66
C THR A 50 -10.14 -6.60 2.75
N ALA A 51 -9.65 -6.39 3.98
CA ALA A 51 -8.36 -5.77 4.23
C ALA A 51 -7.24 -6.80 4.16
N LEU A 52 -6.19 -6.54 3.37
CA LEU A 52 -5.00 -7.39 3.34
C LEU A 52 -4.01 -6.91 4.39
N ARG A 53 -3.61 -7.79 5.30
CA ARG A 53 -2.55 -7.53 6.29
C ARG A 53 -1.25 -8.11 5.79
N PHE A 54 -0.15 -7.40 5.99
CA PHE A 54 1.17 -7.88 5.58
C PHE A 54 2.24 -7.64 6.65
N LEU A 55 3.27 -8.48 6.58
CA LEU A 55 4.55 -8.32 7.26
C LEU A 55 5.65 -8.45 6.19
N ALA A 56 6.54 -7.48 6.13
CA ALA A 56 7.65 -7.45 5.20
C ALA A 56 8.97 -7.45 5.97
N GLY A 57 9.88 -8.33 5.54
CA GLY A 57 11.22 -8.42 6.10
C GLY A 57 12.19 -7.40 5.51
N PRO A 58 13.42 -7.28 6.07
CA PRO A 58 14.44 -6.37 5.58
C PRO A 58 14.79 -6.52 4.09
N ALA A 59 14.67 -7.74 3.55
CA ALA A 59 14.99 -8.06 2.16
C ALA A 59 13.90 -7.67 1.14
N ALA A 60 12.72 -7.24 1.59
CA ALA A 60 11.65 -6.76 0.71
C ALA A 60 11.84 -5.26 0.44
N PHE A 61 11.06 -4.41 1.11
CA PHE A 61 11.14 -2.95 1.05
C PHE A 61 11.60 -2.35 2.39
N GLY A 62 12.26 -3.18 3.23
CA GLY A 62 12.57 -2.89 4.62
C GLY A 62 11.54 -3.48 5.59
N ALA A 63 11.97 -3.65 6.85
CA ALA A 63 11.12 -4.20 7.91
C ALA A 63 9.88 -3.32 8.13
N SER A 64 8.70 -3.83 7.78
CA SER A 64 7.46 -3.07 7.84
C SER A 64 6.25 -3.99 8.02
N ALA A 65 5.18 -3.42 8.57
CA ALA A 65 3.91 -4.09 8.78
C ALA A 65 2.79 -3.11 8.43
N GLY A 66 1.69 -3.60 7.87
CA GLY A 66 0.62 -2.71 7.47
C GLY A 66 -0.63 -3.40 6.97
N ILE A 67 -1.55 -2.56 6.49
CA ILE A 67 -2.84 -2.95 5.96
C ILE A 67 -3.01 -2.29 4.59
N ILE A 68 -3.47 -3.06 3.60
CA ILE A 68 -3.86 -2.58 2.28
C ILE A 68 -5.39 -2.67 2.18
N LEU A 69 -5.99 -1.60 1.69
CA LEU A 69 -7.42 -1.49 1.42
C LEU A 69 -7.62 -1.12 -0.05
N GLN A 70 -8.71 -1.61 -0.65
CA GLN A 70 -9.15 -1.11 -1.95
C GLN A 70 -9.78 0.29 -1.78
N SER A 71 -9.02 1.33 -2.13
CA SER A 71 -9.57 2.69 -2.22
C SER A 71 -10.31 2.90 -3.54
N ALA A 72 -11.38 3.70 -3.49
CA ALA A 72 -11.95 4.34 -4.69
C ALA A 72 -11.01 5.46 -5.17
#